data_AF-A0A7S2T3K5-F1
#
_entry.id   AF-A0A7S2T3K5-F1
#
_cell.length_a   1.000
_cell.length_b   1.000
_cell.length_c   1.000
_cell.angle_alpha   90.00
_cell.angle_beta   90.00
_cell.angle_gamma   90.00
#
_symmetry.space_group_name_H-M   'P 1'
#
loop_
_entity.id
_entity.type
_entity.pdbx_description
1 polymer ?
#
loop_
_entity_poly.entity_id
_entity_poly.type
_entity_poly.pdbx_seq_one_letter_code
_entity_poly.pdbx_strand_id
1 'polypeptide(L)'
;NGHAGKDYVVASSEEEAYAKAKEAHGDGVHLVQEEDVLDTWFSSSLWPFSTLGWPNLESADYKRFYPTSMLETGHDILFFWVARMIMMGMHLTGEVPFHTVYLHGLIRDKEGRKMSKTLGNVIDPLTVIEEYGTDALRFTLATGTTPGQDLNLSLEKIESSRNLVNKVWNASKFVLSCLEKLEGEGYEWSEDSVGAFPDAESLPFAERWILAELAHLVEEVDRAHERHDIGEAGRAVYNFF
;
A
#
# COMPACT_ATOMS: atom_id res chain seq x y z
N ASN A 1 -6.57 -21.59 33.26
CA ASN A 1 -6.77 -22.95 33.82
C ASN A 1 -8.20 -23.16 34.32
N GLY A 2 -9.19 -23.12 33.43
CA GLY A 2 -10.63 -23.26 33.77
C GLY A 2 -11.38 -24.38 33.05
N HIS A 3 -10.69 -25.22 32.24
CA HIS A 3 -11.34 -26.25 31.41
C HIS A 3 -10.79 -27.66 31.66
N ALA A 4 -10.32 -27.94 32.88
CA ALA A 4 -9.92 -29.30 33.25
C ALA A 4 -11.19 -30.16 33.40
N GLY A 5 -11.59 -30.85 32.31
CA GLY A 5 -12.68 -31.85 32.34
C GLY A 5 -13.69 -31.82 31.19
N LYS A 6 -13.55 -30.94 30.19
CA LYS A 6 -14.39 -30.98 28.97
C LYS A 6 -13.62 -31.64 27.83
N ASP A 7 -14.18 -32.71 27.26
CA ASP A 7 -13.68 -33.31 26.03
C ASP A 7 -14.16 -32.48 24.84
N TYR A 8 -13.23 -32.03 24.00
CA TYR A 8 -13.50 -31.20 22.81
C TYR A 8 -13.45 -32.04 21.54
N VAL A 9 -14.43 -31.83 20.65
CA VAL A 9 -14.44 -32.41 19.30
C VAL A 9 -14.40 -31.27 18.29
N VAL A 10 -13.43 -31.30 17.39
CA VAL A 10 -13.28 -30.31 16.30
C VAL A 10 -13.63 -30.98 14.97
N ALA A 11 -14.58 -30.40 14.26
CA ALA A 11 -15.07 -30.90 12.98
C ALA A 11 -15.61 -29.76 12.11
N SER A 12 -15.69 -29.99 10.81
CA SER A 12 -16.19 -29.04 9.82
C SER A 12 -17.73 -29.06 9.68
N SER A 13 -18.37 -30.10 10.20
CA SER A 13 -19.82 -30.25 10.26
C SER A 13 -20.27 -30.95 11.55
N GLU A 14 -21.54 -30.79 11.91
CA GLU A 14 -22.15 -31.46 13.07
C GLU A 14 -22.16 -32.99 12.92
N GLU A 15 -22.43 -33.49 11.71
CA GLU A 15 -22.38 -34.93 11.39
C GLU A 15 -20.98 -35.52 11.62
N GLU A 16 -19.94 -34.82 11.15
CA GLU A 16 -18.54 -35.22 11.37
C GLU A 16 -18.18 -35.15 12.86
N ALA A 17 -18.67 -34.13 13.58
CA ALA A 17 -18.46 -34.01 15.02
C ALA A 17 -19.07 -35.20 15.77
N TYR A 18 -20.32 -35.57 15.48
CA TYR A 18 -20.98 -36.72 16.09
C TYR A 18 -20.28 -38.04 15.77
N ALA A 19 -19.81 -38.22 14.53
CA ALA A 19 -19.07 -39.42 14.15
C ALA A 19 -17.77 -39.57 14.98
N LYS A 20 -16.98 -38.49 15.09
CA LYS A 20 -15.76 -38.46 15.91
C LYS A 20 -16.05 -38.67 17.40
N ALA A 21 -17.09 -38.03 17.91
CA ALA A 21 -17.48 -38.16 19.31
C ALA A 21 -17.91 -39.59 19.65
N LYS A 22 -18.70 -40.23 18.77
CA LYS A 22 -19.14 -41.60 18.91
C LYS A 22 -17.98 -42.59 18.87
N GLU A 23 -17.00 -42.37 17.98
CA GLU A 23 -15.79 -43.21 17.91
C GLU A 23 -14.97 -43.12 19.21
N ALA A 24 -14.85 -41.93 19.78
CA ALA A 24 -14.06 -41.71 20.99
C ALA A 24 -14.77 -42.13 22.30
N HIS A 25 -16.10 -41.98 22.38
CA HIS A 25 -16.85 -42.09 23.64
C HIS A 25 -18.01 -43.10 23.61
N GLY A 26 -18.29 -43.75 22.48
CA GLY A 26 -19.36 -44.73 22.32
C GLY A 26 -20.70 -44.11 21.94
N ASP A 27 -21.78 -44.90 22.00
CA ASP A 27 -23.13 -44.44 21.67
C ASP A 27 -23.73 -43.53 22.76
N GLY A 28 -24.63 -42.62 22.37
CA GLY A 28 -25.36 -41.76 23.31
C GLY A 28 -24.63 -40.47 23.71
N VAL A 29 -23.60 -40.06 22.95
CA VAL A 29 -22.88 -38.80 23.18
C VAL A 29 -23.78 -37.60 22.89
N HIS A 30 -23.81 -36.64 23.79
CA HIS A 30 -24.51 -35.38 23.62
C HIS A 30 -23.50 -34.26 23.36
N LEU A 31 -23.53 -33.68 22.15
CA LEU A 31 -22.67 -32.57 21.80
C LEU A 31 -23.37 -31.23 22.07
N VAL A 32 -22.60 -30.24 22.48
CA VAL A 32 -23.03 -28.84 22.60
C VAL A 32 -21.97 -28.00 21.91
N GLN A 33 -22.40 -27.06 21.06
CA GLN A 33 -21.49 -26.14 20.40
C GLN A 33 -20.81 -25.25 21.45
N GLU A 34 -19.51 -25.06 21.31
CA GLU A 34 -18.77 -24.12 22.16
C GLU A 34 -19.27 -22.68 21.92
N GLU A 35 -19.46 -21.94 23.02
CA GLU A 35 -20.01 -20.57 23.01
C GLU A 35 -18.90 -19.51 22.95
N ASP A 36 -17.64 -19.90 23.19
CA ASP A 36 -16.49 -19.02 23.03
C ASP A 36 -16.32 -18.52 21.59
N VAL A 37 -15.80 -17.31 21.47
CA VAL A 37 -15.47 -16.68 20.19
C VAL A 37 -13.97 -16.59 19.99
N LEU A 38 -13.54 -16.59 18.73
CA LEU A 38 -12.15 -16.42 18.38
C LEU A 38 -11.71 -14.95 18.51
N ASP A 39 -10.46 -14.76 18.92
CA ASP A 39 -9.78 -13.46 18.90
C ASP A 39 -9.82 -12.85 17.49
N THR A 40 -10.07 -11.55 17.36
CA THR A 40 -10.07 -10.86 16.05
C THR A 40 -8.73 -11.04 15.33
N TRP A 41 -7.62 -11.07 16.07
CA TRP A 41 -6.31 -11.31 15.46
C TRP A 41 -6.13 -12.74 14.94
N PHE A 42 -6.95 -13.70 15.37
CA PHE A 42 -6.97 -15.03 14.76
C PHE A 42 -7.52 -14.94 13.33
N SER A 43 -8.70 -14.36 13.13
CA SER A 43 -9.26 -14.23 11.77
C SER A 43 -8.42 -13.31 10.88
N SER A 44 -7.93 -12.18 11.39
CA SER A 44 -7.05 -11.27 10.63
C SER A 44 -5.73 -11.92 10.23
N SER A 45 -5.24 -12.92 10.98
CA SER A 45 -4.02 -13.66 10.62
C SER A 45 -4.18 -14.59 9.42
N LEU A 46 -5.42 -14.93 9.05
CA LEU A 46 -5.71 -15.77 7.87
C LEU A 46 -5.80 -14.96 6.57
N TRP A 47 -5.79 -13.62 6.66
CA TRP A 47 -6.02 -12.69 5.56
C TRP A 47 -5.23 -12.98 4.26
N PRO A 48 -3.93 -13.34 4.30
CA PRO A 48 -3.12 -13.49 3.08
C PRO A 48 -3.60 -14.57 2.13
N PHE A 49 -4.37 -15.54 2.62
CA PHE A 49 -4.84 -16.68 1.83
C PHE A 49 -6.36 -16.86 1.90
N SER A 50 -7.01 -16.50 3.01
CA SER A 50 -8.47 -16.64 3.15
C SER A 50 -9.23 -15.78 2.14
N THR A 51 -8.64 -14.69 1.68
CA THR A 51 -9.22 -13.80 0.66
C THR A 51 -9.11 -14.35 -0.77
N LEU A 52 -8.29 -15.38 -0.98
CA LEU A 52 -7.97 -15.94 -2.30
C LEU A 52 -8.69 -17.27 -2.58
N GLY A 53 -9.70 -17.61 -1.77
CA GLY A 53 -10.49 -18.84 -1.89
C GLY A 53 -9.93 -20.03 -1.12
N TRP A 54 -8.92 -19.83 -0.26
CA TRP A 54 -8.55 -20.83 0.75
C TRP A 54 -9.77 -21.13 1.64
N PRO A 55 -10.04 -22.40 2.03
CA PRO A 55 -9.13 -23.56 2.00
C PRO A 55 -9.05 -24.33 0.68
N ASN A 56 -9.73 -23.89 -0.39
CA ASN A 56 -9.60 -24.53 -1.69
C ASN A 56 -8.29 -24.11 -2.39
N LEU A 57 -7.26 -24.95 -2.26
CA LEU A 57 -5.94 -24.72 -2.88
C LEU A 57 -5.98 -24.77 -4.43
N GLU A 58 -7.07 -25.28 -5.01
CA GLU A 58 -7.28 -25.28 -6.45
C GLU A 58 -7.87 -23.96 -6.98
N SER A 59 -8.22 -23.03 -6.09
CA SER A 59 -8.68 -21.68 -6.46
C SER A 59 -7.67 -20.99 -7.37
N ALA A 60 -8.16 -20.38 -8.46
CA ALA A 60 -7.32 -19.67 -9.42
C ALA A 60 -6.56 -18.51 -8.76
N ASP A 61 -7.24 -17.77 -7.87
CA ASP A 61 -6.63 -16.63 -7.17
C ASP A 61 -5.56 -17.09 -6.18
N TYR A 62 -5.79 -18.18 -5.45
CA TYR A 62 -4.80 -18.75 -4.54
C TYR A 62 -3.51 -19.12 -5.29
N LYS A 63 -3.63 -19.86 -6.39
CA LYS A 63 -2.48 -20.26 -7.22
C LYS A 63 -1.76 -19.09 -7.88
N ARG A 64 -2.46 -17.99 -8.15
CA ARG A 64 -1.91 -16.85 -8.87
C ARG A 64 -1.23 -15.84 -7.95
N PHE A 65 -1.80 -15.62 -6.75
CA PHE A 65 -1.44 -14.49 -5.90
C PHE A 65 -0.85 -14.88 -4.54
N TYR A 66 -0.86 -16.16 -4.16
CA TYR A 66 -0.21 -16.63 -2.95
C TYR A 66 1.07 -17.44 -3.27
N PRO A 67 2.21 -17.16 -2.60
CA PRO A 67 2.43 -16.08 -1.64
C PRO A 67 2.49 -14.69 -2.28
N THR A 68 2.11 -13.68 -1.50
CA THR A 68 2.07 -12.28 -1.99
C THR A 68 3.47 -11.65 -2.04
N SER A 69 3.66 -10.61 -2.87
CA SER A 69 4.98 -9.99 -3.02
C SER A 69 5.36 -9.11 -1.82
N MET A 70 4.42 -8.28 -1.33
CA MET A 70 4.68 -7.29 -0.28
C MET A 70 3.45 -7.11 0.61
N LEU A 71 3.68 -7.02 1.92
CA LEU A 71 2.72 -6.51 2.89
C LEU A 71 3.15 -5.12 3.35
N GLU A 72 2.27 -4.14 3.18
CA GLU A 72 2.47 -2.77 3.68
C GLU A 72 1.61 -2.54 4.93
N THR A 73 2.21 -2.01 5.99
CA THR A 73 1.48 -1.67 7.22
C THR A 73 2.26 -0.76 8.17
N GLY A 74 1.58 -0.21 9.18
CA GLY A 74 2.20 0.52 10.27
C GLY A 74 3.01 -0.41 11.17
N HIS A 75 4.15 0.07 11.67
CA HIS A 75 5.00 -0.70 12.57
C HIS A 75 4.34 -1.09 13.92
N ASP A 76 3.20 -0.47 14.26
CA ASP A 76 2.48 -0.65 15.52
C ASP A 76 1.73 -1.99 15.61
N ILE A 77 1.40 -2.60 14.47
CA ILE A 77 0.74 -3.91 14.41
C ILE A 77 1.64 -5.04 13.90
N LEU A 78 2.96 -4.82 13.89
CA LEU A 78 3.96 -5.84 13.50
C LEU A 78 3.77 -7.16 14.26
N PHE A 79 3.61 -7.12 15.58
CA PHE A 79 3.44 -8.36 16.38
C PHE A 79 2.01 -8.88 16.41
N PHE A 80 1.01 -7.99 16.40
CA PHE A 80 -0.39 -8.38 16.50
C PHE A 80 -0.93 -8.96 15.19
N TRP A 81 -0.42 -8.49 14.05
CA TRP A 81 -0.92 -8.88 12.74
C TRP A 81 0.13 -9.60 11.89
N VAL A 82 1.25 -8.93 11.56
CA VAL A 82 2.24 -9.44 10.60
C VAL A 82 2.83 -10.76 11.09
N ALA A 83 3.32 -10.81 12.33
CA ALA A 83 3.88 -12.03 12.91
C ALA A 83 2.85 -13.18 12.95
N ARG A 84 1.58 -12.87 13.24
CA ARG A 84 0.52 -13.89 13.24
C ARG A 84 0.20 -14.41 11.86
N MET A 85 0.18 -13.54 10.84
CA MET A 85 0.02 -13.97 9.45
C MET A 85 1.16 -14.91 9.03
N ILE A 86 2.41 -14.58 9.40
CA ILE A 86 3.57 -15.45 9.12
C ILE A 86 3.38 -16.82 9.78
N MET A 87 3.05 -16.84 11.09
CA MET A 87 2.83 -18.08 11.82
C MET A 87 1.72 -18.93 11.20
N MET A 88 0.56 -18.33 10.89
CA MET A 88 -0.58 -19.06 10.35
C MET A 88 -0.37 -19.49 8.89
N GLY A 89 0.28 -18.66 8.07
CA GLY A 89 0.68 -19.05 6.72
C GLY A 89 1.58 -20.29 6.75
N MET A 90 2.69 -20.21 7.50
CA MET A 90 3.62 -21.34 7.61
C MET A 90 2.95 -22.61 8.17
N HIS A 91 2.01 -22.45 9.12
CA HIS A 91 1.32 -23.59 9.72
C HIS A 91 0.27 -24.22 8.80
N LEU A 92 -0.54 -23.42 8.11
CA LEU A 92 -1.72 -23.88 7.39
C LEU A 92 -1.48 -24.11 5.89
N THR A 93 -0.49 -23.44 5.31
CA THR A 93 -0.16 -23.54 3.88
C THR A 93 1.23 -24.12 3.63
N GLY A 94 2.11 -24.11 4.65
CA GLY A 94 3.51 -24.51 4.52
C GLY A 94 4.42 -23.43 3.93
N GLU A 95 3.88 -22.24 3.62
CA GLU A 95 4.62 -21.17 2.96
C GLU A 95 4.60 -19.86 3.77
N VAL A 96 5.63 -19.04 3.61
CA VAL A 96 5.65 -17.68 4.17
C VAL A 96 4.72 -16.82 3.32
N PRO A 97 3.72 -16.11 3.90
CA PRO A 97 2.63 -15.49 3.15
C PRO A 97 3.01 -14.28 2.29
N PHE A 98 4.15 -13.65 2.56
CA PHE A 98 4.68 -12.51 1.82
C PHE A 98 6.21 -12.48 1.85
N HIS A 99 6.81 -11.99 0.77
CA HIS A 99 8.27 -11.94 0.61
C HIS A 99 8.89 -10.69 1.25
N THR A 100 8.19 -9.56 1.18
CA THR A 100 8.64 -8.27 1.72
C THR A 100 7.61 -7.71 2.71
N VAL A 101 8.08 -7.16 3.84
CA VAL A 101 7.24 -6.38 4.78
C VAL A 101 7.72 -4.94 4.75
N TYR A 102 6.89 -4.04 4.22
CA TYR A 102 7.12 -2.60 4.26
C TYR A 102 6.44 -2.01 5.50
N LEU A 103 7.24 -1.49 6.43
CA LEU A 103 6.73 -0.85 7.64
C LEU A 103 6.80 0.67 7.48
N HIS A 104 5.66 1.34 7.34
CA HIS A 104 5.62 2.80 7.49
C HIS A 104 5.54 3.19 8.97
N GLY A 105 5.98 4.41 9.28
CA GLY A 105 5.74 5.01 10.59
C GLY A 105 4.34 5.62 10.69
N LEU A 106 3.99 6.08 11.89
CA LEU A 106 2.68 6.64 12.18
C LEU A 106 2.61 8.13 11.82
N ILE A 107 1.42 8.58 11.45
CA ILE A 107 1.14 10.00 11.29
C ILE A 107 0.93 10.63 12.68
N ARG A 108 1.66 11.71 12.93
CA ARG A 108 1.63 12.53 14.15
C ARG A 108 1.19 13.93 13.81
N ASP A 109 0.72 14.66 14.81
CA ASP A 109 0.49 16.09 14.64
C ASP A 109 1.81 16.85 14.44
N LYS A 110 1.71 18.15 14.15
CA LYS A 110 2.88 19.01 13.89
C LYS A 110 3.85 19.09 15.08
N GLU A 111 3.39 18.83 16.30
CA GLU A 111 4.20 18.75 17.52
C GLU A 111 4.74 17.34 17.83
N GLY A 112 4.46 16.34 17.00
CA GLY A 112 4.91 14.95 17.18
C GLY A 112 4.08 14.13 18.16
N ARG A 113 2.89 14.62 18.57
CA ARG A 113 1.98 13.85 19.42
C ARG A 113 1.17 12.88 18.58
N LYS A 114 0.81 11.74 19.18
CA LYS A 114 -0.09 10.78 18.55
C LYS A 114 -1.44 11.45 18.25
N MET A 115 -1.94 11.31 17.04
CA MET A 115 -3.28 11.80 16.71
C MET A 115 -4.33 10.98 17.46
N SER A 116 -5.26 11.66 18.13
CA SER A 116 -6.36 11.02 18.84
C SER A 116 -7.57 11.95 18.96
N LYS A 117 -8.77 11.36 18.90
CA LYS A 117 -10.02 12.11 19.05
C LYS A 117 -10.07 12.87 20.39
N THR A 118 -9.54 12.28 21.46
CA THR A 118 -9.53 12.87 22.81
C THR A 118 -8.64 14.11 22.91
N LEU A 119 -7.51 14.14 22.20
CA LEU A 119 -6.64 15.32 22.14
C LEU A 119 -7.14 16.40 21.17
N GLY A 120 -8.14 16.08 20.35
CA GLY A 120 -8.68 17.00 19.34
C GLY A 120 -7.70 17.37 18.23
N ASN A 121 -6.61 16.60 18.06
CA ASN A 121 -5.54 16.85 17.10
C ASN A 121 -5.63 15.94 15.85
N VAL A 122 -6.80 15.37 15.59
CA VAL A 122 -7.04 14.56 14.39
C VAL A 122 -7.29 15.49 13.20
N ILE A 123 -6.58 15.27 12.12
CA ILE A 123 -6.82 15.91 10.84
C ILE A 123 -7.67 14.95 10.00
N ASP A 124 -8.87 15.39 9.60
CA ASP A 124 -9.72 14.61 8.69
C ASP A 124 -9.13 14.68 7.26
N PRO A 125 -8.75 13.54 6.64
CA PRO A 125 -8.21 13.54 5.30
C PRO A 125 -9.17 14.14 4.27
N LEU A 126 -10.48 14.02 4.45
CA LEU A 126 -11.47 14.56 3.50
C LEU A 126 -11.47 16.08 3.51
N THR A 127 -11.39 16.71 4.69
CA THR A 127 -11.26 18.17 4.80
C THR A 127 -9.98 18.66 4.14
N VAL A 128 -8.86 17.95 4.31
CA VAL A 128 -7.60 18.30 3.64
C VAL A 128 -7.70 18.14 2.13
N ILE A 129 -8.36 17.09 1.65
CA ILE A 129 -8.59 16.87 0.21
C ILE A 129 -9.42 18.01 -0.39
N GLU A 130 -10.47 18.45 0.29
CA GLU A 130 -11.30 19.57 -0.17
C GLU A 130 -10.52 20.88 -0.26
N GLU A 131 -9.61 21.13 0.67
CA GLU A 131 -8.86 22.41 0.76
C GLU A 131 -7.58 22.43 -0.11
N TYR A 132 -6.85 21.32 -0.18
CA TYR A 132 -5.53 21.24 -0.81
C TYR A 132 -5.46 20.31 -2.03
N GLY A 133 -6.46 19.43 -2.22
CA GLY A 133 -6.51 18.45 -3.29
C GLY A 133 -5.92 17.09 -2.89
N THR A 134 -6.45 16.03 -3.51
CA THR A 134 -6.04 14.64 -3.28
C THR A 134 -4.57 14.39 -3.55
N ASP A 135 -4.04 14.93 -4.65
CA ASP A 135 -2.64 14.71 -5.03
C ASP A 135 -1.66 15.38 -4.06
N ALA A 136 -2.01 16.56 -3.53
CA ALA A 136 -1.21 17.23 -2.52
C ALA A 136 -1.10 16.38 -1.24
N LEU A 137 -2.21 15.81 -0.77
CA LEU A 137 -2.22 14.93 0.39
C LEU A 137 -1.42 13.64 0.12
N ARG A 138 -1.68 12.97 -1.01
CA ARG A 138 -0.98 11.73 -1.38
C ARG A 138 0.52 11.93 -1.51
N PHE A 139 0.93 12.98 -2.21
CA PHE A 139 2.35 13.30 -2.37
C PHE A 139 3.00 13.57 -1.01
N THR A 140 2.36 14.34 -0.13
CA THR A 140 2.88 14.62 1.22
C THR A 140 3.05 13.35 2.05
N LEU A 141 2.06 12.44 2.03
CA LEU A 141 2.11 11.22 2.82
C LEU A 141 3.10 10.20 2.26
N ALA A 142 3.14 10.02 0.94
CA ALA A 142 4.03 9.07 0.29
C ALA A 142 5.50 9.50 0.35
N THR A 143 5.77 10.80 0.24
CA THR A 143 7.13 11.33 0.11
C THR A 143 7.69 11.90 1.42
N GLY A 144 6.81 12.21 2.38
CA GLY A 144 7.18 12.79 3.66
C GLY A 144 7.75 11.79 4.66
N THR A 145 7.81 10.50 4.32
CA THR A 145 8.24 9.44 5.24
C THR A 145 9.41 8.66 4.70
N THR A 146 10.38 8.42 5.56
CA THR A 146 11.33 7.31 5.40
C THR A 146 10.68 6.06 6.01
N PRO A 147 10.77 4.88 5.39
CA PRO A 147 10.23 3.65 5.97
C PRO A 147 10.63 3.49 7.45
N GLY A 148 9.63 3.21 8.30
CA GLY A 148 9.78 3.05 9.75
C GLY A 148 9.86 4.34 10.57
N GLN A 149 9.91 5.52 9.96
CA GLN A 149 9.90 6.81 10.65
C GLN A 149 8.51 7.46 10.64
N ASP A 150 8.15 8.04 11.78
CA ASP A 150 6.87 8.72 11.93
C ASP A 150 6.86 10.08 11.21
N LEU A 151 5.70 10.47 10.67
CA LEU A 151 5.51 11.75 9.99
C LEU A 151 4.82 12.74 10.91
N ASN A 152 5.51 13.83 11.25
CA ASN A 152 4.84 15.01 11.77
C ASN A 152 4.17 15.73 10.60
N LEU A 153 2.86 15.57 10.49
CA LEU A 153 2.05 16.19 9.44
C LEU A 153 1.73 17.63 9.82
N SER A 154 2.05 18.56 8.92
CA SER A 154 1.65 19.96 9.02
C SER A 154 0.95 20.37 7.73
N LEU A 155 0.00 21.30 7.84
CA LEU A 155 -0.69 21.87 6.67
C LEU A 155 0.31 22.58 5.74
N GLU A 156 1.39 23.16 6.28
CA GLU A 156 2.47 23.76 5.50
C GLU A 156 3.14 22.77 4.54
N LYS A 157 3.37 21.52 4.98
CA LYS A 157 3.91 20.46 4.09
C LYS A 157 2.93 20.11 2.97
N ILE A 158 1.64 20.07 3.29
CA ILE A 158 0.58 19.78 2.32
C ILE A 158 0.46 20.93 1.30
N GLU A 159 0.55 22.17 1.77
CA GLU A 159 0.56 23.35 0.92
C GLU A 159 1.75 23.36 -0.04
N SER A 160 2.95 22.99 0.43
CA SER A 160 4.13 22.82 -0.44
C SER A 160 3.87 21.81 -1.55
N SER A 161 3.26 20.66 -1.23
CA SER A 161 2.89 19.65 -2.22
C SER A 161 1.82 20.15 -3.21
N ARG A 162 0.83 20.91 -2.74
CA ARG A 162 -0.15 21.58 -3.62
C ARG A 162 0.54 22.54 -4.59
N ASN A 163 1.54 23.29 -4.12
CA ASN A 163 2.29 24.22 -4.95
C ASN A 163 3.08 23.49 -6.05
N LEU A 164 3.65 22.31 -5.75
CA LEU A 164 4.24 21.44 -6.77
C LEU A 164 3.20 21.03 -7.82
N VAL A 165 2.04 20.51 -7.38
CA VAL A 165 0.96 20.10 -8.32
C VAL A 165 0.55 21.27 -9.22
N ASN A 166 0.40 22.47 -8.65
CA ASN A 166 0.10 23.67 -9.43
C ASN A 166 1.24 24.05 -10.40
N LYS A 167 2.50 23.83 -10.02
CA LYS A 167 3.66 24.06 -10.90
C LYS A 167 3.64 23.12 -12.11
N VAL A 168 3.36 21.83 -11.89
CA VAL A 168 3.17 20.85 -12.97
C VAL A 168 2.02 21.27 -13.87
N TRP A 169 0.87 21.65 -13.29
CA TRP A 169 -0.29 22.13 -14.04
C TRP A 169 0.05 23.33 -14.94
N ASN A 170 0.75 24.33 -14.40
CA ASN A 170 1.14 25.51 -15.15
C ASN A 170 2.14 25.18 -16.28
N ALA A 171 3.10 24.28 -16.04
CA ALA A 171 4.02 23.81 -17.08
C ALA A 171 3.27 23.10 -18.22
N SER A 172 2.36 22.19 -17.89
CA SER A 172 1.53 21.48 -18.88
C SER A 172 0.66 22.45 -19.68
N LYS A 173 0.00 23.40 -19.01
CA LYS A 173 -0.84 24.41 -19.67
C LYS A 173 -0.01 25.29 -20.62
N PHE A 174 1.20 25.67 -20.23
CA PHE A 174 2.10 26.41 -21.10
C PHE A 174 2.45 25.61 -22.36
N VAL A 175 2.88 24.35 -22.21
CA VAL A 175 3.18 23.48 -23.35
C VAL A 175 1.97 23.33 -24.27
N LEU A 176 0.79 23.01 -23.74
CA LEU A 176 -0.44 22.88 -24.53
C LEU A 176 -0.76 24.16 -25.30
N SER A 177 -0.63 25.35 -24.67
CA SER A 177 -0.85 26.62 -25.37
C SER A 177 0.16 26.88 -26.50
N CYS A 178 1.39 26.39 -26.37
CA CYS A 178 2.36 26.44 -27.46
C CYS A 178 1.97 25.51 -28.62
N LEU A 179 1.46 24.31 -28.34
CA LEU A 179 1.01 23.37 -29.38
C LEU A 179 -0.21 23.92 -30.14
N GLU A 180 -1.20 24.46 -29.43
CA GLU A 180 -2.37 25.12 -30.05
C GLU A 180 -1.97 26.28 -30.97
N LYS A 181 -0.96 27.07 -30.57
CA LYS A 181 -0.44 28.15 -31.40
C LYS A 181 0.22 27.63 -32.68
N LEU A 182 1.00 26.55 -32.60
CA LEU A 182 1.64 25.94 -33.77
C LEU A 182 0.58 25.41 -34.76
N GLU A 183 -0.48 24.77 -34.27
CA GLU A 183 -1.62 24.35 -35.10
C GLU A 183 -2.26 25.55 -35.81
N GLY A 184 -2.48 26.65 -35.10
CA GLY A 184 -3.02 27.88 -35.65
C GLY A 184 -2.12 28.55 -36.72
N GLU A 185 -0.81 28.31 -36.66
CA GLU A 185 0.18 28.75 -37.64
C GLU A 185 0.31 27.76 -38.83
N GLY A 186 -0.50 26.71 -38.86
CA GLY A 186 -0.56 25.73 -39.95
C GLY A 186 0.42 24.56 -39.81
N TYR A 187 0.92 24.30 -38.61
CA TYR A 187 1.72 23.10 -38.33
C TYR A 187 0.85 21.83 -38.42
N GLU A 188 1.26 20.87 -39.24
CA GLU A 188 0.58 19.57 -39.39
C GLU A 188 1.26 18.50 -38.53
N TRP A 189 0.49 17.87 -37.64
CA TRP A 189 0.98 16.76 -36.82
C TRP A 189 1.06 15.47 -37.63
N SER A 190 2.17 14.75 -37.49
CA SER A 190 2.31 13.37 -37.99
C SER A 190 2.08 12.38 -36.86
N GLU A 191 1.39 11.27 -37.14
CA GLU A 191 1.29 10.13 -36.22
C GLU A 191 2.68 9.55 -35.87
N ASP A 192 3.63 9.64 -36.81
CA ASP A 192 5.02 9.20 -36.60
C ASP A 192 5.77 10.02 -35.55
N SER A 193 5.25 11.20 -35.17
CA SER A 193 5.87 12.08 -34.18
C SER A 193 5.58 11.64 -32.74
N VAL A 194 4.61 10.75 -32.51
CA VAL A 194 4.23 10.30 -31.16
C VAL A 194 5.30 9.35 -30.61
N GLY A 195 5.99 9.76 -29.55
CA GLY A 195 7.07 8.98 -28.94
C GLY A 195 8.39 9.03 -29.70
N ALA A 196 8.48 9.83 -30.77
CA ALA A 196 9.74 10.07 -31.47
C ALA A 196 10.66 10.95 -30.60
N PHE A 197 11.85 10.43 -30.29
CA PHE A 197 12.92 11.24 -29.71
C PHE A 197 13.75 11.85 -30.84
N PRO A 198 13.91 13.18 -30.87
CA PRO A 198 14.78 13.83 -31.84
C PRO A 198 16.23 13.38 -31.61
N ASP A 199 17.02 13.38 -32.69
CA ASP A 199 18.46 13.13 -32.59
C ASP A 199 19.08 14.18 -31.65
N ALA A 200 19.70 13.72 -30.57
CA ALA A 200 20.26 14.59 -29.55
C ALA A 200 21.25 15.59 -30.15
N GLU A 201 22.05 15.21 -31.16
CA GLU A 201 23.03 16.10 -31.78
C GLU A 201 22.37 17.27 -32.54
N SER A 202 21.13 17.09 -32.99
CA SER A 202 20.34 18.09 -33.71
C SER A 202 19.71 19.14 -32.80
N LEU A 203 19.62 18.88 -31.50
CA LEU A 203 18.95 19.76 -30.54
C LEU A 203 19.86 20.88 -30.04
N PRO A 204 19.33 22.08 -29.75
CA PRO A 204 20.01 23.11 -28.98
C PRO A 204 20.51 22.61 -27.61
N PHE A 205 21.51 23.29 -27.05
CA PHE A 205 22.13 22.90 -25.78
C PHE A 205 21.11 22.75 -24.64
N ALA A 206 20.18 23.68 -24.47
CA ALA A 206 19.19 23.65 -23.40
C ALA A 206 18.25 22.43 -23.48
N GLU A 207 17.86 22.04 -24.70
CA GLU A 207 17.00 20.89 -24.96
C GLU A 207 17.74 19.57 -24.70
N ARG A 208 19.01 19.48 -25.12
CA ARG A 208 19.86 18.33 -24.76
C ARG A 208 20.05 18.20 -23.26
N TRP A 209 20.30 19.32 -22.58
CA TRP A 209 20.51 19.35 -21.14
C TRP A 209 19.28 18.85 -20.38
N ILE A 210 18.08 19.37 -20.67
CA ILE A 210 16.87 18.94 -19.95
C ILE A 210 16.51 17.47 -20.22
N LEU A 211 16.78 16.96 -21.42
CA LEU A 211 16.61 15.53 -21.72
C LEU A 211 17.60 14.65 -20.94
N ALA A 212 18.85 15.10 -20.78
CA ALA A 212 19.83 14.40 -19.95
C ALA A 212 19.43 14.41 -18.46
N GLU A 213 18.97 15.55 -17.93
CA GLU A 213 18.45 15.63 -16.56
C GLU A 213 17.21 14.74 -16.37
N LEU A 214 16.32 14.67 -17.35
CA LEU A 214 15.17 13.77 -17.32
C LEU A 214 15.60 12.30 -17.30
N ALA A 215 16.59 11.91 -18.11
CA ALA A 215 17.11 10.55 -18.09
C ALA A 215 17.73 10.20 -16.72
N HIS A 216 18.51 11.11 -16.13
CA HIS A 216 19.04 10.93 -14.79
C HIS A 216 17.95 10.80 -13.72
N LEU A 217 16.90 11.62 -13.82
CA LEU A 217 15.74 11.55 -12.92
C LEU A 217 15.04 10.18 -13.02
N VAL A 218 14.81 9.68 -14.24
CA VAL A 218 14.17 8.38 -14.46
C VAL A 218 14.98 7.28 -13.77
N GLU A 219 16.30 7.26 -13.97
CA GLU A 219 17.16 6.27 -13.31
C GLU A 219 17.16 6.41 -11.77
N GLU A 220 17.13 7.63 -11.24
CA GLU A 220 17.08 7.86 -9.79
C GLU A 220 15.76 7.36 -9.19
N VAL A 221 14.64 7.67 -9.84
CA VAL A 221 13.30 7.24 -9.42
C VAL A 221 13.15 5.72 -9.53
N ASP A 222 13.64 5.09 -10.59
CA ASP A 222 13.59 3.63 -10.76
C ASP A 222 14.38 2.93 -9.66
N ARG A 223 15.61 3.37 -9.38
CA ARG A 223 16.43 2.83 -8.27
C ARG A 223 15.74 3.01 -6.91
N ALA A 224 15.07 4.14 -6.70
CA ALA A 224 14.34 4.39 -5.47
C ALA A 224 13.15 3.42 -5.33
N HIS A 225 12.39 3.19 -6.40
CA HIS A 225 11.29 2.23 -6.42
C HIS A 225 11.75 0.78 -6.18
N GLU A 226 12.85 0.35 -6.82
CA GLU A 226 13.44 -0.98 -6.60
C GLU A 226 13.82 -1.23 -5.14
N ARG A 227 14.15 -0.16 -4.41
CA ARG A 227 14.50 -0.19 -2.98
C ARG A 227 13.33 0.10 -2.07
N HIS A 228 12.14 0.31 -2.62
CA HIS A 228 10.94 0.78 -1.93
C HIS A 228 11.12 2.14 -1.21
N ASP A 229 12.03 2.99 -1.65
CA ASP A 229 12.25 4.33 -1.08
C ASP A 229 11.39 5.37 -1.81
N ILE A 230 10.08 5.35 -1.51
CA ILE A 230 9.11 6.25 -2.14
C ILE A 230 9.36 7.72 -1.75
N GLY A 231 9.93 7.94 -0.55
CA GLY A 231 10.41 9.24 -0.07
C GLY A 231 11.42 9.86 -1.02
N GLU A 232 12.45 9.10 -1.34
CA GLU A 232 13.53 9.54 -2.22
C GLU A 232 13.05 9.75 -3.67
N ALA A 233 12.22 8.87 -4.20
CA ALA A 233 11.61 9.03 -5.52
C ALA A 233 10.85 10.37 -5.62
N GLY A 234 10.04 10.67 -4.60
CA GLY A 234 9.31 11.93 -4.51
C GLY A 234 10.20 13.16 -4.42
N ARG A 235 11.28 13.08 -3.63
CA ARG A 235 12.27 14.17 -3.50
C ARG A 235 12.96 14.46 -4.83
N ALA A 236 13.35 13.43 -5.58
CA ALA A 236 13.96 13.57 -6.89
C ALA A 236 13.02 14.30 -7.87
N VAL A 237 11.75 13.86 -7.93
CA VAL A 237 10.71 14.51 -8.77
C VAL A 237 10.47 15.96 -8.35
N TYR A 238 10.37 16.25 -7.04
CA TYR A 238 10.19 17.61 -6.54
C TYR A 238 11.34 18.53 -6.97
N ASN A 239 12.58 18.05 -6.89
CA ASN A 239 13.77 18.83 -7.23
C ASN A 239 13.90 19.11 -8.73
N PHE A 240 13.41 18.22 -9.57
CA PHE A 240 13.42 18.40 -11.02
C PHE A 240 12.49 19.54 -11.48
N PHE A 241 11.35 19.70 -10.81
CA PHE A 241 10.35 20.74 -11.14
C PHE A 241 10.69 22.09 -10.52
#